data_AF-A0A2N0ZLA0-F1
#
_entry.id   AF-A0A2N0ZLA0-F1
#
_cell.length_a   1.000
_cell.length_b   1.000
_cell.length_c   1.000
_cell.angle_alpha   90.00
_cell.angle_beta   90.00
_cell.angle_gamma   90.00
#
_symmetry.space_group_name_H-M   'P 1'
#
loop_
_entity.id
_entity.type
_entity.pdbx_description
1 polymer ?
#
loop_
_entity_poly.entity_id
_entity_poly.type
_entity_poly.pdbx_seq_one_letter_code
_entity_poly.pdbx_strand_id
1 'polypeptide(L)'
;METIITPTRWNLNNLQSGLDLDKFKKHMSSIKEKLIDIEMSSKSNTLYENELVTLSEVIKQIESAESFYYCLTTENIDPSFLTSLNACISALKSQVRYIISNLQESLGNMKNLLIGLTVLIMKVLYRSY
;
A
#
# COMPACT_ATOMS: atom_id res chain seq x y z
N MET A 1 24.09 10.90 -12.46
CA MET A 1 22.96 11.56 -11.78
C MET A 1 22.23 12.34 -12.85
N GLU A 2 21.18 11.74 -13.42
CA GLU A 2 20.39 12.38 -14.48
C GLU A 2 19.34 13.27 -13.84
N THR A 3 19.70 14.54 -13.61
CA THR A 3 18.74 15.58 -13.27
C THR A 3 18.15 16.13 -14.55
N ILE A 4 16.83 16.10 -14.68
CA ILE A 4 16.13 16.79 -15.78
C ILE A 4 16.33 18.30 -15.56
N ILE A 5 17.17 18.92 -16.39
CA ILE A 5 17.56 20.35 -16.29
C ILE A 5 16.48 21.26 -16.92
N THR A 6 15.50 20.70 -17.62
CA THR A 6 14.44 21.48 -18.26
C THR A 6 13.39 21.92 -17.24
N PRO A 7 12.96 23.19 -17.27
CA PRO A 7 11.88 23.66 -16.41
C PRO A 7 10.61 22.83 -16.69
N THR A 8 10.11 22.14 -15.67
CA THR A 8 8.84 21.43 -15.75
C THR A 8 7.70 22.43 -15.73
N ARG A 9 6.61 22.11 -16.44
CA ARG A 9 5.37 22.91 -16.44
C ARG A 9 4.75 22.99 -15.04
N TRP A 10 5.01 21.99 -14.20
CA TRP A 10 4.55 21.91 -12.82
C TRP A 10 5.70 22.08 -11.82
N ASN A 11 5.45 22.78 -10.70
CA ASN A 11 6.42 22.83 -9.58
C ASN A 11 6.39 21.50 -8.80
N LEU A 12 7.25 20.57 -9.20
CA LEU A 12 7.33 19.23 -8.62
C LEU A 12 8.08 19.17 -7.29
N ASN A 13 8.67 20.29 -6.83
CA ASN A 13 9.42 20.33 -5.57
C ASN A 13 8.55 20.02 -4.35
N ASN A 14 7.25 20.31 -4.43
CA ASN A 14 6.31 20.09 -3.33
C ASN A 14 5.74 18.67 -3.27
N LEU A 15 5.88 17.87 -4.33
CA LEU A 15 5.20 16.57 -4.43
C LEU A 15 6.09 15.41 -3.99
N GLN A 16 7.39 15.42 -4.28
CA GLN A 16 8.32 14.33 -3.90
C GLN A 16 9.77 14.72 -4.20
N SER A 17 10.47 15.37 -3.27
CA SER A 17 11.92 15.64 -3.37
C SER A 17 12.46 16.33 -4.65
N GLY A 18 11.59 16.84 -5.53
CA GLY A 18 11.97 17.36 -6.85
C GLY A 18 12.15 16.26 -7.91
N LEU A 19 12.80 16.60 -9.02
CA LEU A 19 13.07 15.69 -10.16
C LEU A 19 14.25 14.71 -9.90
N ASP A 20 14.51 14.35 -8.65
CA ASP A 20 15.55 13.35 -8.33
C ASP A 20 14.97 11.94 -8.50
N LEU A 21 15.11 11.42 -9.71
CA LEU A 21 14.59 10.11 -10.10
C LEU A 21 15.25 8.95 -9.33
N ASP A 22 16.52 9.10 -8.93
CA ASP A 22 17.23 8.09 -8.16
C ASP A 22 16.70 8.02 -6.72
N LYS A 23 16.44 9.18 -6.12
CA LYS A 23 15.81 9.28 -4.80
C LYS A 23 14.38 8.74 -4.83
N PHE A 24 13.64 9.04 -5.89
CA PHE A 24 12.30 8.50 -6.10
C PHE A 24 12.32 6.96 -6.23
N LYS A 25 13.25 6.39 -7.01
CA LYS A 25 13.40 4.92 -7.10
C LYS A 25 13.71 4.29 -5.74
N LYS A 26 14.64 4.86 -4.98
CA LYS A 26 14.95 4.38 -3.62
C LYS A 26 13.72 4.44 -2.70
N HIS A 27 12.92 5.50 -2.82
CA HIS A 27 11.69 5.63 -2.06
C HIS A 27 10.68 4.52 -2.41
N MET A 28 10.47 4.23 -3.69
CA MET A 28 9.60 3.13 -4.13
C MET A 28 10.10 1.76 -3.64
N SER A 29 11.42 1.53 -3.66
CA SER A 29 12.00 0.30 -3.10
C SER A 29 11.73 0.16 -1.59
N SER A 30 11.86 1.26 -0.83
CA SER A 30 11.54 1.25 0.60
C SER A 30 10.05 0.99 0.87
N ILE A 31 9.15 1.52 0.04
CA ILE A 31 7.71 1.21 0.14
C ILE A 31 7.48 -0.27 -0.09
N LYS A 32 8.13 -0.86 -1.11
CA LYS A 32 8.02 -2.28 -1.43
C LYS A 32 8.45 -3.15 -0.25
N GLU A 33 9.58 -2.83 0.39
CA GLU A 33 10.06 -3.56 1.57
C GLU A 33 9.05 -3.51 2.71
N LYS A 34 8.52 -2.32 3.04
CA LYS A 34 7.48 -2.17 4.07
C LYS A 34 6.23 -3.01 3.77
N LEU A 35 5.80 -3.08 2.50
CA LEU A 35 4.65 -3.90 2.11
C LEU A 35 4.93 -5.39 2.25
N ILE A 36 6.15 -5.85 1.96
CA ILE A 36 6.55 -7.24 2.18
C ILE A 36 6.47 -7.57 3.67
N ASP A 37 6.99 -6.72 4.54
CA ASP A 37 6.95 -6.92 5.98
C ASP A 37 5.50 -7.01 6.49
N ILE A 38 4.64 -6.06 6.09
CA ILE A 38 3.22 -6.05 6.44
C ILE A 38 2.50 -7.30 5.90
N GLU A 39 2.82 -7.73 4.68
CA GLU A 39 2.23 -8.94 4.10
C GLU A 39 2.63 -10.19 4.89
N MET A 40 3.89 -10.28 5.32
CA MET A 40 4.36 -11.40 6.16
C MET A 40 3.66 -11.40 7.53
N SER A 41 3.51 -10.25 8.18
CA SER A 41 2.74 -10.11 9.42
C SER A 41 1.24 -10.40 9.23
N SER A 42 0.68 -10.05 8.08
CA SER A 42 -0.74 -10.33 7.77
C SER A 42 -1.02 -11.83 7.70
N LYS A 43 -0.06 -12.63 7.22
CA LYS A 43 -0.17 -14.10 7.13
C LYS A 43 -0.19 -14.77 8.50
N SER A 44 0.34 -14.13 9.55
CA SER A 44 0.25 -14.65 10.93
C SER A 44 -1.04 -14.23 11.66
N ASN A 45 -2.02 -13.62 10.96
CA ASN A 45 -3.29 -13.11 11.54
C ASN A 45 -3.10 -12.16 12.72
N THR A 46 -1.94 -11.51 12.81
CA THR A 46 -1.57 -10.61 13.91
C THR A 46 -1.10 -9.29 13.30
N LEU A 47 -2.02 -8.59 12.65
CA LEU A 47 -1.75 -7.20 12.26
C LEU A 47 -2.04 -6.29 13.44
N TYR A 48 -1.00 -5.66 13.95
CA TYR A 48 -1.08 -4.69 15.03
C TYR A 48 -1.54 -3.33 14.51
N GLU A 49 -2.09 -2.49 15.39
CA GLU A 49 -2.55 -1.14 15.05
C GLU A 49 -1.46 -0.30 14.37
N ASN A 50 -0.20 -0.45 14.80
CA ASN A 50 0.96 0.22 14.18
C ASN A 50 1.19 -0.19 12.72
N GLU A 51 0.89 -1.44 12.36
CA GLU A 51 1.05 -1.93 10.98
C GLU A 51 -0.09 -1.42 10.09
N LEU A 52 -1.30 -1.24 10.66
CA LEU A 52 -2.40 -0.57 9.96
C LEU A 52 -2.12 0.91 9.71
N VAL A 53 -1.50 1.60 10.67
CA VAL A 53 -1.02 2.98 10.50
C VAL A 53 0.04 3.03 9.39
N THR A 54 1.01 2.11 9.44
CA THR A 54 2.06 2.02 8.42
C THR A 54 1.47 1.73 7.04
N LEU A 55 0.48 0.84 6.93
CA LEU A 55 -0.22 0.57 5.68
C LEU A 55 -0.95 1.81 5.16
N SER A 56 -1.62 2.58 6.03
CA SER A 56 -2.27 3.83 5.64
C SER A 56 -1.28 4.86 5.10
N GLU A 57 -0.11 4.99 5.74
CA GLU A 57 0.96 5.88 5.26
C GLU A 57 1.52 5.42 3.91
N VAL A 58 1.72 4.12 3.73
CA VAL A 58 2.17 3.55 2.45
C VAL A 58 1.17 3.81 1.33
N ILE A 59 -0.14 3.67 1.59
CA ILE A 59 -1.19 3.98 0.61
C ILE A 59 -1.07 5.44 0.15
N LYS A 60 -0.95 6.39 1.09
CA LYS A 60 -0.79 7.81 0.76
C LYS A 60 0.48 8.08 -0.07
N GLN A 61 1.57 7.38 0.23
CA GLN A 61 2.82 7.51 -0.54
C GLN A 61 2.67 6.99 -1.97
N ILE A 62 1.94 5.88 -2.16
CA ILE A 62 1.65 5.33 -3.50
C ILE A 62 0.75 6.27 -4.30
N GLU A 63 -0.28 6.84 -3.69
CA GLU A 63 -1.17 7.84 -4.34
C GLU A 63 -0.41 9.12 -4.73
N SER A 64 0.50 9.57 -3.86
CA SER A 64 1.41 10.67 -4.17
C SER A 64 2.33 10.34 -5.34
N ALA A 65 2.89 9.13 -5.40
CA ALA A 65 3.72 8.66 -6.50
C ALA A 65 2.97 8.55 -7.83
N GLU A 66 1.71 8.13 -7.80
CA GLU A 66 0.84 8.13 -8.97
C GLU A 66 0.54 9.55 -9.46
N SER A 67 0.25 10.46 -8.53
CA SER A 67 0.06 11.88 -8.88
C SER A 67 1.31 12.47 -9.54
N PHE A 68 2.49 12.14 -9.00
CA PHE A 68 3.77 12.53 -9.59
C PHE A 68 3.98 11.93 -10.99
N TYR A 69 3.66 10.64 -11.18
CA TYR A 69 3.68 10.00 -12.49
C TYR A 69 2.79 10.73 -13.51
N TYR A 70 1.56 11.09 -13.12
CA TYR A 70 0.66 11.87 -14.00
C TYR A 70 1.22 13.24 -14.37
N CYS A 71 1.97 13.90 -13.49
CA CYS A 71 2.65 15.13 -13.86
C CYS A 71 3.75 14.86 -14.90
N LEU A 72 4.55 13.81 -14.70
CA LEU A 72 5.65 13.44 -15.59
C LEU A 72 5.20 13.04 -17.00
N THR A 73 4.01 12.45 -17.17
CA THR A 73 3.50 12.11 -18.52
C THR A 73 3.23 13.32 -19.40
N THR A 74 3.09 14.52 -18.79
CA THR A 74 2.91 15.79 -19.53
C THR A 74 4.23 16.50 -19.84
N GLU A 75 5.35 15.97 -19.34
CA GLU A 75 6.70 16.47 -19.53
C GLU A 75 7.44 15.63 -20.60
N ASN A 76 8.51 16.17 -21.17
CA ASN A 76 9.33 15.46 -22.16
C ASN A 76 10.30 14.45 -21.49
N ILE A 77 9.72 13.43 -20.84
CA ILE A 77 10.43 12.36 -20.14
C ILE A 77 10.52 11.14 -21.04
N ASP A 78 11.60 10.38 -20.89
CA ASP A 78 11.78 9.12 -21.60
C ASP A 78 10.60 8.15 -21.39
N PRO A 79 9.95 7.65 -22.46
CA PRO A 79 8.82 6.73 -22.37
C PRO A 79 9.17 5.40 -21.69
N SER A 80 10.42 4.94 -21.78
CA SER A 80 10.84 3.69 -21.13
C SER A 80 10.86 3.84 -19.61
N PHE A 81 11.33 5.00 -19.13
CA PHE A 81 11.27 5.39 -17.73
C PHE A 81 9.82 5.48 -17.22
N LEU A 82 8.94 6.17 -17.95
CA LEU A 82 7.51 6.29 -17.58
C LEU A 82 6.83 4.91 -17.51
N THR A 83 7.14 4.03 -18.46
CA THR A 83 6.61 2.66 -18.49
C THR A 83 7.07 1.86 -17.26
N SER A 84 8.36 1.92 -16.93
CA SER A 84 8.93 1.25 -15.75
C SER A 84 8.31 1.78 -14.45
N LEU A 85 8.12 3.10 -14.36
CA LEU A 85 7.50 3.76 -13.22
C LEU A 85 6.04 3.32 -13.03
N ASN A 86 5.25 3.35 -14.10
CA ASN A 86 3.86 2.92 -14.07
C ASN A 86 3.72 1.44 -13.65
N ALA A 87 4.60 0.57 -14.16
CA ALA A 87 4.64 -0.84 -13.77
C ALA A 87 4.93 -1.01 -12.27
N CYS A 88 5.87 -0.22 -11.74
CA CYS A 88 6.20 -0.21 -10.30
C CYS A 88 5.01 0.23 -9.44
N ILE A 89 4.38 1.36 -9.77
CA ILE A 89 3.21 1.88 -9.05
C ILE A 89 2.05 0.87 -9.10
N SER A 90 1.80 0.29 -10.27
CA SER A 90 0.75 -0.71 -10.46
C SER A 90 0.99 -1.97 -9.62
N ALA A 91 2.24 -2.44 -9.53
CA ALA A 91 2.62 -3.56 -8.69
C ALA A 91 2.40 -3.27 -7.20
N LEU A 92 2.82 -2.09 -6.72
CA LEU A 92 2.61 -1.67 -5.33
C LEU A 92 1.12 -1.59 -4.98
N LYS A 93 0.30 -0.99 -5.86
CA LYS A 93 -1.17 -0.96 -5.70
C LYS A 93 -1.78 -2.35 -5.66
N SER A 94 -1.29 -3.26 -6.49
CA SER A 94 -1.75 -4.66 -6.48
C SER A 94 -1.46 -5.33 -5.14
N GLN A 95 -0.26 -5.14 -4.60
CA GLN A 95 0.14 -5.70 -3.31
C GLN A 95 -0.68 -5.12 -2.15
N VAL A 96 -0.93 -3.81 -2.14
CA VAL A 96 -1.84 -3.17 -1.17
C VAL A 96 -3.24 -3.80 -1.23
N ARG A 97 -3.81 -3.95 -2.43
CA ARG A 97 -5.14 -4.56 -2.60
C ARG A 97 -5.17 -5.98 -2.07
N TYR A 98 -4.13 -6.76 -2.31
CA TYR A 98 -4.00 -8.12 -1.79
C TYR A 98 -4.00 -8.13 -0.25
N ILE A 99 -3.19 -7.28 0.39
CA ILE A 99 -3.14 -7.17 1.87
C ILE A 99 -4.51 -6.78 2.43
N ILE A 100 -5.19 -5.80 1.82
CA ILE A 100 -6.53 -5.36 2.26
C ILE A 100 -7.55 -6.49 2.13
N SER A 101 -7.54 -7.24 1.02
CA SER A 101 -8.43 -8.38 0.82
C SER A 101 -8.24 -9.45 1.89
N ASN A 102 -6.98 -9.81 2.18
CA ASN A 102 -6.65 -10.79 3.23
C ASN A 102 -7.13 -10.32 4.61
N LEU A 103 -6.95 -9.03 4.91
CA LEU A 103 -7.43 -8.41 6.15
C LEU A 103 -8.95 -8.46 6.28
N GLN A 104 -9.66 -8.15 5.20
CA GLN A 104 -11.13 -8.21 5.18
C GLN A 104 -11.64 -9.64 5.37
N GLU A 105 -10.99 -10.63 4.73
CA GLU A 105 -11.31 -12.04 4.90
C GLU A 105 -11.07 -12.50 6.35
N SER A 106 -9.91 -12.17 6.94
CA SER A 106 -9.59 -12.50 8.32
C SER A 106 -10.60 -11.90 9.31
N LEU A 107 -10.99 -10.64 9.10
CA LEU A 107 -12.03 -9.98 9.88
C LEU A 107 -13.40 -10.67 9.75
N GLY A 108 -13.76 -11.10 8.54
CA GLY A 108 -14.98 -11.88 8.29
C GLY A 108 -14.99 -13.20 9.06
N ASN A 109 -13.87 -13.93 9.02
CA ASN A 109 -13.70 -15.19 9.72
C ASN A 109 -13.78 -15.04 11.24
N MET A 110 -13.14 -14.01 11.81
CA MET A 110 -13.24 -13.70 13.24
C MET A 110 -14.67 -13.40 13.69
N LYS A 111 -15.44 -12.61 12.92
CA LYS A 111 -16.84 -12.33 13.21
C LYS A 111 -17.68 -13.61 13.25
N ASN A 112 -17.49 -14.51 12.28
CA ASN A 112 -18.20 -15.78 12.21
C ASN A 112 -17.87 -16.69 13.41
N LEU A 113 -16.60 -16.75 13.83
CA LEU A 113 -16.18 -17.51 15.01
C LEU A 113 -16.82 -16.97 16.30
N LEU A 114 -16.90 -15.65 16.46
CA LEU A 114 -17.50 -15.02 17.63
C LEU A 114 -18.99 -15.32 17.72
N ILE A 115 -19.70 -15.29 16.59
CA ILE A 115 -21.12 -15.69 16.50
C ILE A 115 -21.28 -17.19 16.81
N GLY A 116 -20.38 -18.05 16.32
CA GLY A 116 -20.39 -19.47 16.63
C GLY A 116 -20.22 -19.74 18.13
N LEU A 117 -19.29 -19.04 18.77
CA LEU A 117 -19.03 -19.13 20.21
C LEU A 117 -20.24 -18.65 21.04
N THR A 118 -20.88 -17.54 20.68
CA THR A 118 -22.06 -17.06 21.41
C THR A 118 -23.23 -18.04 21.29
N VAL A 119 -23.45 -18.64 20.11
CA VAL A 119 -24.47 -19.69 19.91
C VAL A 119 -24.13 -20.95 20.71
N LEU A 120 -22.85 -21.34 20.78
CA LEU A 120 -22.41 -22.48 21.56
C LEU A 120 -22.60 -22.24 23.06
N ILE A 121 -22.21 -21.07 23.56
CA ILE A 121 -22.39 -20.64 24.96
C ILE A 121 -23.88 -20.62 25.32
N MET A 122 -24.74 -20.05 24.46
CA MET A 122 -26.19 -20.11 24.67
C MET A 122 -26.71 -21.56 24.69
N LYS A 123 -26.31 -22.41 23.75
CA LYS A 123 -26.71 -23.84 23.75
C LYS A 123 -26.27 -24.58 25.01
N VAL A 124 -25.09 -24.29 25.54
CA VAL A 124 -24.58 -24.92 26.78
C VAL A 124 -25.35 -24.40 28.00
N LEU A 125 -25.59 -23.08 28.09
CA LEU A 125 -26.31 -22.48 29.22
C LEU A 125 -27.78 -22.88 29.28
N TYR A 126 -28.45 -23.05 28.12
CA TYR A 126 -29.87 -23.40 28.04
C TYR A 126 -30.17 -24.90 27.97
N ARG A 127 -29.16 -25.78 27.97
CA ARG A 127 -29.34 -27.26 28.06
C ARG A 127 -29.36 -27.80 29.49
N SER A 128 -29.20 -26.94 30.50
CA SER A 128 -29.16 -27.33 31.92
C SER A 128 -30.49 -27.18 32.67
N TYR A 129 -31.62 -27.09 31.95
CA TYR A 129 -32.98 -27.11 32.52
C TYR A 129 -33.82 -28.22 31.90
#